data_AF-A0A2U1M8E9-F1
#
_entry.id   AF-A0A2U1M8E9-F1
#
_cell.length_a   1.000
_cell.length_b   1.000
_cell.length_c   1.000
_cell.angle_alpha   90.00
_cell.angle_beta   90.00
_cell.angle_gamma   90.00
#
_symmetry.space_group_name_H-M   'P 1'
#
loop_
_entity.id
_entity.type
_entity.pdbx_description
1 polymer ?
#
loop_
_entity_poly.entity_id
_entity_poly.type
_entity_poly.pdbx_seq_one_letter_code
_entity_poly.pdbx_strand_id
1 'polypeptide(L)'
;MSVTTITASSTNSSICGSANGLSTRLRLRRSHLIFGSEKRLLLNRSVQNVSFGSPSDISVQRDTRVEAGWLFRGGGEQSSEASVERSESANEDILIFYYQLDLATRVQYALNLEEYDIAKQLRNKLNEVEAEVIKQLESKRGLSSKSEAQDKGISLLRLRADLQNAIENENYALAAEIRDQMSKLEADSLAASIKAQTFEQAQFEFRLGQKVRHKKFGYRGVICGMDPVCCETSSWMENANVNQLTRGSDQPYYQVLVDLHEDPNLLVTYVPEESLLAPEEPDKARFEHPYTSFLFLGMDSAGDFIPVKQLREKYNRPRHEVPYDPKDDKTGNDA
;
A
#
# COMPACT_ATOMS: atom_id res chain seq x y z
N MET A 1 -15.63 -15.94 49.28
CA MET A 1 -17.02 -15.62 49.67
C MET A 1 -17.04 -14.13 49.98
N SER A 2 -17.70 -13.21 49.28
CA SER A 2 -18.94 -13.30 48.53
C SER A 2 -19.01 -12.18 47.46
N VAL A 3 -19.23 -12.60 46.22
CA VAL A 3 -20.21 -12.12 45.24
C VAL A 3 -21.06 -10.90 45.63
N THR A 4 -21.10 -9.89 44.74
CA THR A 4 -22.33 -9.12 44.45
C THR A 4 -22.32 -8.64 43.01
N THR A 5 -23.51 -8.62 42.44
CA THR A 5 -23.83 -8.81 41.02
C THR A 5 -24.86 -7.74 40.61
N ILE A 6 -24.68 -7.16 39.43
CA ILE A 6 -25.69 -6.55 38.51
C ILE A 6 -26.47 -5.29 38.97
N THR A 7 -26.48 -4.25 38.11
CA THR A 7 -27.71 -3.78 37.43
C THR A 7 -27.39 -2.80 36.29
N ALA A 8 -27.82 -3.17 35.09
CA ALA A 8 -27.95 -2.30 33.93
C ALA A 8 -29.29 -1.55 34.03
N SER A 9 -29.32 -0.29 33.60
CA SER A 9 -30.57 0.43 33.33
C SER A 9 -30.45 1.18 32.00
N SER A 10 -31.14 0.64 31.01
CA SER A 10 -31.56 1.32 29.79
C SER A 10 -32.61 2.37 30.14
N THR A 11 -32.51 3.57 29.56
CA THR A 11 -33.65 4.46 29.37
C THR A 11 -33.55 5.13 28.02
N ASN A 12 -34.43 4.69 27.12
CA ASN A 12 -34.85 5.44 25.95
C ASN A 12 -35.80 6.55 26.42
N SER A 13 -35.58 7.78 25.95
CA SER A 13 -36.64 8.79 25.88
C SER A 13 -36.49 9.58 24.58
N SER A 14 -37.34 9.21 23.61
CA SER A 14 -37.73 10.08 22.51
C SER A 14 -38.57 11.23 23.06
N ILE A 15 -38.44 12.42 22.47
CA ILE A 15 -39.54 13.38 22.26
C ILE A 15 -39.21 14.24 21.04
N CYS A 16 -40.22 14.35 20.18
CA CYS A 16 -40.32 15.11 18.94
C CYS A 16 -40.19 16.63 19.12
N GLY A 17 -39.68 17.29 18.07
CA GLY A 17 -39.78 18.72 17.84
C GLY A 17 -39.52 19.08 16.37
N SER A 18 -40.57 19.09 15.55
CA SER A 18 -40.67 19.79 14.26
C SER A 18 -40.92 21.29 14.55
N ALA A 19 -40.60 22.31 13.75
CA ALA A 19 -40.16 22.49 12.38
C ALA A 19 -39.52 23.89 12.26
N ASN A 20 -38.69 24.12 11.24
CA ASN A 20 -38.93 25.15 10.21
C ASN A 20 -37.74 25.25 9.26
N GLY A 21 -38.06 25.13 7.97
CA GLY A 21 -37.11 25.15 6.89
C GLY A 21 -36.63 26.55 6.51
N LEU A 22 -35.43 26.58 5.93
CA LEU A 22 -35.07 27.55 4.90
C LEU A 22 -34.40 26.79 3.76
N SER A 23 -35.09 26.82 2.62
CA SER A 23 -34.67 26.24 1.35
C SER A 23 -33.66 27.17 0.69
N THR A 24 -32.40 26.74 0.59
CA THR A 24 -31.42 27.33 -0.32
C THR A 24 -31.32 26.44 -1.55
N ARG A 25 -31.94 26.88 -2.65
CA ARG A 25 -31.91 26.21 -3.96
C ARG A 25 -30.52 26.35 -4.58
N LEU A 26 -29.73 25.28 -4.55
CA LEU A 26 -28.55 25.13 -5.43
C LEU A 26 -29.02 24.64 -6.81
N ARG A 27 -28.96 25.54 -7.80
CA ARG A 27 -29.21 25.23 -9.21
C ARG A 27 -28.05 24.43 -9.77
N LEU A 28 -28.20 23.10 -9.84
CA LEU A 28 -27.30 22.24 -10.61
C LEU A 28 -27.60 22.44 -12.10
N ARG A 29 -26.66 23.01 -12.84
CA ARG A 29 -26.75 23.21 -14.29
C ARG A 29 -26.58 21.84 -14.96
N ARG A 30 -27.71 21.28 -15.39
CA ARG A 30 -27.84 20.00 -16.09
C ARG A 30 -27.29 20.16 -17.52
N SER A 31 -26.11 19.61 -17.81
CA SER A 31 -25.64 19.45 -19.19
C SER A 31 -26.38 18.27 -19.82
N HIS A 32 -27.24 18.57 -20.79
CA HIS A 32 -27.98 17.60 -21.57
C HIS A 32 -27.03 16.79 -22.47
N LEU A 33 -26.85 15.50 -22.18
CA LEU A 33 -26.40 14.53 -23.17
C LEU A 33 -27.65 13.91 -23.81
N ILE A 34 -27.92 14.35 -25.03
CA ILE A 34 -29.00 13.83 -25.88
C ILE A 34 -28.56 12.45 -26.37
N PHE A 35 -29.24 11.41 -25.90
CA PHE A 35 -29.11 10.06 -26.43
C PHE A 35 -29.94 9.98 -27.71
N GLY A 36 -29.28 10.18 -28.86
CA GLY A 36 -29.85 10.08 -30.19
C GLY A 36 -29.76 8.64 -30.72
N SER A 37 -30.91 8.13 -31.12
CA SER A 37 -31.21 6.83 -31.72
C SER A 37 -30.26 6.33 -32.82
N GLU A 38 -30.00 5.02 -32.76
CA GLU A 38 -29.75 4.05 -33.84
C GLU A 38 -29.38 4.58 -35.24
N LYS A 39 -28.15 4.28 -35.66
CA LYS A 39 -27.88 3.81 -37.03
C LYS A 39 -26.88 2.66 -37.01
N ARG A 40 -27.37 1.49 -37.46
CA ARG A 40 -26.58 0.32 -37.88
C ARG A 40 -25.41 0.74 -38.78
N LEU A 41 -24.20 0.39 -38.38
CA LEU A 41 -23.16 0.02 -39.34
C LEU A 41 -22.47 -1.25 -38.84
N LEU A 42 -22.39 -2.20 -39.76
CA LEU A 42 -21.95 -3.57 -39.60
C LEU A 42 -20.46 -3.59 -39.26
N LEU A 43 -20.09 -4.17 -38.11
CA LEU A 43 -18.73 -4.66 -37.90
C LEU A 43 -18.75 -6.19 -37.94
N ASN A 44 -18.00 -6.73 -38.88
CA ASN A 44 -17.90 -8.16 -39.11
C ASN A 44 -17.26 -8.87 -37.91
N ARG A 45 -18.01 -9.88 -37.47
CA ARG A 45 -17.65 -11.08 -36.72
C ARG A 45 -16.24 -11.60 -37.05
N SER A 46 -15.41 -11.74 -36.02
CA SER A 46 -14.34 -12.72 -35.94
C SER A 46 -14.28 -13.24 -34.51
N VAL A 47 -15.18 -14.20 -34.24
CA VAL A 47 -15.20 -15.00 -33.03
C VAL A 47 -14.14 -16.08 -33.20
N GLN A 48 -13.05 -16.02 -32.44
CA GLN A 48 -12.24 -17.21 -32.18
C GLN A 48 -12.81 -17.89 -30.94
N ASN A 49 -13.48 -19.00 -31.17
CA ASN A 49 -13.96 -19.92 -30.14
C ASN A 49 -12.78 -20.46 -29.34
N VAL A 50 -12.78 -20.26 -28.03
CA VAL A 50 -11.96 -21.05 -27.11
C VAL A 50 -12.88 -22.12 -26.52
N SER A 51 -12.75 -23.35 -27.01
CA SER A 51 -13.48 -24.51 -26.52
C SER A 51 -12.93 -24.95 -25.16
N PHE A 52 -13.81 -25.01 -24.17
CA PHE A 52 -13.57 -25.67 -22.88
C PHE A 52 -13.55 -27.19 -23.07
N GLY A 53 -12.43 -27.83 -22.75
CA GLY A 53 -12.34 -29.27 -22.51
C GLY A 53 -12.27 -29.54 -21.02
N SER A 54 -13.18 -30.39 -20.52
CA SER A 54 -13.21 -30.90 -19.14
C SER A 54 -12.17 -32.03 -18.93
N PRO A 55 -11.84 -32.40 -17.68
CA PRO A 55 -10.48 -32.66 -17.23
C PRO A 55 -10.05 -34.13 -17.31
N SER A 56 -8.75 -34.36 -17.31
CA SER A 56 -8.14 -35.64 -16.95
C SER A 56 -6.97 -35.38 -16.02
N ASP A 57 -7.05 -35.97 -14.83
CA ASP A 57 -6.00 -36.02 -13.83
C ASP A 57 -4.67 -36.51 -14.42
N ILE A 58 -3.56 -35.84 -14.06
CA ILE A 58 -2.27 -36.44 -13.71
C ILE A 58 -1.46 -35.39 -12.97
N SER A 59 -1.13 -35.74 -11.72
CA SER A 59 -0.23 -35.06 -10.82
C SER A 59 1.21 -35.06 -11.34
N VAL A 60 1.83 -33.89 -11.50
CA VAL A 60 3.26 -33.68 -11.26
C VAL A 60 3.46 -32.24 -10.78
N GLN A 61 3.87 -32.10 -9.53
CA GLN A 61 4.26 -30.84 -8.92
C GLN A 61 5.51 -30.30 -9.64
N ARG A 62 5.37 -29.18 -10.33
CA ARG A 62 6.49 -28.36 -10.82
C ARG A 62 6.27 -26.95 -10.35
N ASP A 63 7.24 -26.41 -9.61
CA ASP A 63 7.38 -24.99 -9.34
C ASP A 63 7.44 -24.24 -10.67
N THR A 64 6.31 -23.70 -11.10
CA THR A 64 6.27 -22.75 -12.21
C THR A 64 6.25 -21.35 -11.62
N ARG A 65 7.44 -20.75 -11.51
CA ARG A 65 7.57 -19.30 -11.40
C ARG A 65 6.97 -18.71 -12.67
N VAL A 66 5.81 -18.07 -12.55
CA VAL A 66 5.15 -17.38 -13.66
C VAL A 66 5.84 -16.04 -13.84
N GLU A 67 6.81 -15.98 -14.75
CA GLU A 67 7.36 -14.71 -15.23
C GLU A 67 6.31 -14.05 -16.13
N ALA A 68 5.69 -12.98 -15.65
CA ALA A 68 4.89 -12.09 -16.48
C ALA A 68 5.84 -11.28 -17.40
N GLY A 69 6.25 -11.90 -18.51
CA GLY A 69 7.03 -11.22 -19.55
C GLY A 69 6.18 -10.20 -20.29
N TRP A 70 6.34 -8.92 -19.99
CA TRP A 70 5.73 -7.84 -20.75
C TRP A 70 6.31 -7.77 -22.17
N LEU A 71 5.46 -7.53 -23.17
CA LEU A 71 5.78 -7.56 -24.60
C LEU A 71 6.63 -6.36 -25.12
N PHE A 72 7.34 -5.65 -24.24
CA PHE A 72 8.25 -4.57 -24.60
C PHE A 72 9.71 -4.99 -24.47
N ARG A 73 10.08 -6.18 -24.97
CA ARG A 73 11.50 -6.51 -25.20
C ARG A 73 11.91 -5.88 -26.53
N GLY A 74 12.01 -4.55 -26.55
CA GLY A 74 12.64 -3.81 -27.63
C GLY A 74 14.14 -4.12 -27.63
N GLY A 75 14.63 -4.72 -28.71
CA GLY A 75 16.06 -4.97 -28.89
C GLY A 75 16.84 -3.65 -28.94
N GLY A 76 17.86 -3.54 -28.08
CA GLY A 76 18.82 -2.44 -28.04
C GLY A 76 19.63 -2.47 -26.76
N GLU A 77 20.94 -2.69 -26.87
CA GLU A 77 21.94 -2.85 -25.80
C GLU A 77 22.23 -1.54 -25.02
N GLN A 78 21.20 -0.91 -24.46
CA GLN A 78 21.38 0.13 -23.44
C GLN A 78 20.47 -0.20 -22.26
N SER A 79 20.85 -1.23 -21.49
CA SER A 79 20.31 -1.36 -20.14
C SER A 79 20.74 -0.12 -19.36
N SER A 80 19.82 0.81 -19.16
CA SER A 80 20.00 1.96 -18.27
C SER A 80 20.56 1.45 -16.94
N GLU A 81 21.65 2.04 -16.43
CA GLU A 81 22.24 1.64 -15.14
C GLU A 81 21.21 1.72 -13.99
N ALA A 82 20.16 2.53 -14.17
CA ALA A 82 19.01 2.63 -13.25
C ALA A 82 18.18 1.33 -13.17
N SER A 83 18.33 0.39 -14.10
CA SER A 83 17.61 -0.89 -14.11
C SER A 83 17.92 -1.75 -12.88
N VAL A 84 19.03 -1.49 -12.20
CA VAL A 84 19.41 -2.16 -10.95
C VAL A 84 18.41 -1.86 -9.82
N GLU A 85 17.76 -0.69 -9.86
CA GLU A 85 16.74 -0.27 -8.89
C GLU A 85 15.34 -0.79 -9.23
N ARG A 86 15.19 -1.53 -10.35
CA ARG A 86 13.93 -2.15 -10.72
C ARG A 86 13.55 -3.18 -9.65
N SER A 87 12.37 -3.01 -9.07
CA SER A 87 11.83 -3.96 -8.11
C SER A 87 10.58 -4.63 -8.68
N GLU A 88 10.66 -5.95 -8.87
CA GLU A 88 9.52 -6.76 -9.29
C GLU A 88 8.47 -6.84 -8.19
N SER A 89 8.88 -6.93 -6.92
CA SER A 89 7.93 -7.00 -5.82
C SER A 89 7.20 -5.68 -5.58
N ALA A 90 7.85 -4.52 -5.73
CA ALA A 90 7.15 -3.23 -5.67
C ALA A 90 6.14 -3.10 -6.82
N ASN A 91 6.48 -3.62 -8.00
CA ASN A 91 5.55 -3.66 -9.12
C ASN A 91 4.36 -4.60 -8.85
N GLU A 92 4.61 -5.79 -8.28
CA GLU A 92 3.57 -6.72 -7.84
C GLU A 92 2.66 -6.10 -6.78
N ASP A 93 3.21 -5.39 -5.78
CA ASP A 93 2.45 -4.71 -4.74
C ASP A 93 1.46 -3.69 -5.33
N ILE A 94 1.87 -2.96 -6.37
CA ILE A 94 1.02 -1.99 -7.07
C ILE A 94 -0.08 -2.73 -7.86
N LEU A 95 0.25 -3.83 -8.53
CA LEU A 95 -0.71 -4.63 -9.30
C LEU A 95 -1.75 -5.29 -8.40
N ILE A 96 -1.32 -5.85 -7.25
CA ILE A 96 -2.21 -6.41 -6.23
C ILE A 96 -3.13 -5.32 -5.69
N PHE A 97 -2.59 -4.15 -5.37
CA PHE A 97 -3.39 -3.01 -4.92
C PHE A 97 -4.42 -2.59 -5.97
N TYR A 98 -4.04 -2.51 -7.24
CA TYR A 98 -4.97 -2.23 -8.34
C TYR A 98 -6.08 -3.28 -8.43
N TYR A 99 -5.75 -4.56 -8.31
CA TYR A 99 -6.73 -5.64 -8.36
C TYR A 99 -7.74 -5.56 -7.20
N GLN A 100 -7.28 -5.24 -5.98
CA GLN A 100 -8.15 -5.00 -4.83
C GLN A 100 -9.10 -3.81 -5.07
N LEU A 101 -8.59 -2.72 -5.65
CA LEU A 101 -9.41 -1.56 -6.00
C LEU A 101 -10.48 -1.88 -7.05
N ASP A 102 -10.11 -2.62 -8.10
CA ASP A 102 -11.03 -3.04 -9.15
C ASP A 102 -12.13 -3.96 -8.59
N LEU A 103 -11.78 -4.95 -7.78
CA LEU A 103 -12.75 -5.82 -7.11
C LEU A 103 -13.70 -5.01 -6.20
N ALA A 104 -13.17 -4.12 -5.36
CA ALA A 104 -13.98 -3.28 -4.48
C ALA A 104 -14.96 -2.40 -5.27
N THR A 105 -14.50 -1.83 -6.39
CA THR A 105 -15.33 -1.01 -7.28
C THR A 105 -16.43 -1.84 -7.92
N ARG A 106 -16.14 -3.05 -8.40
CA ARG A 106 -17.13 -3.97 -8.98
C ARG A 106 -18.14 -4.45 -7.95
N VAL A 107 -17.71 -4.70 -6.71
CA VAL A 107 -18.63 -5.01 -5.59
C VAL A 107 -19.59 -3.85 -5.40
N GLN A 108 -19.09 -2.62 -5.29
CA GLN A 108 -19.96 -1.45 -5.11
C GLN A 108 -20.92 -1.26 -6.28
N TYR A 109 -20.45 -1.46 -7.51
CA TYR A 109 -21.28 -1.40 -8.72
C TYR A 109 -22.40 -2.45 -8.70
N ALA A 110 -22.08 -3.71 -8.40
CA ALA A 110 -23.08 -4.78 -8.31
C ALA A 110 -24.12 -4.51 -7.21
N LEU A 111 -23.69 -3.96 -6.06
CA LEU A 111 -24.61 -3.54 -4.99
C LEU A 111 -25.54 -2.41 -5.45
N ASN A 112 -25.03 -1.44 -6.21
CA ASN A 112 -25.84 -0.35 -6.76
C ASN A 112 -26.87 -0.84 -7.80
N LEU A 113 -26.60 -1.97 -8.45
CA LEU A 113 -27.52 -2.64 -9.38
C LEU A 113 -28.42 -3.70 -8.70
N GLU A 114 -28.30 -3.87 -7.38
CA GLU A 114 -29.02 -4.88 -6.60
C GLU A 114 -28.71 -6.34 -7.01
N GLU A 115 -27.56 -6.57 -7.67
CA GLU A 115 -27.06 -7.90 -8.04
C GLU A 115 -26.29 -8.54 -6.86
N TYR A 116 -27.02 -8.91 -5.81
CA TYR A 116 -26.42 -9.36 -4.54
C TYR A 116 -25.60 -10.65 -4.64
N ASP A 117 -25.98 -11.59 -5.51
CA ASP A 117 -25.25 -12.85 -5.70
C ASP A 117 -23.87 -12.60 -6.31
N ILE A 118 -23.80 -11.73 -7.33
CA ILE A 118 -22.54 -11.31 -7.96
C ILE A 118 -21.69 -10.54 -6.95
N ALA A 119 -22.29 -9.60 -6.21
CA ALA A 119 -21.60 -8.85 -5.16
C ALA A 119 -20.98 -9.79 -4.10
N LYS A 120 -21.71 -10.85 -3.70
CA LYS A 120 -21.22 -11.86 -2.75
C LYS A 120 -20.04 -12.64 -3.31
N GLN A 121 -20.11 -13.08 -4.57
CA GLN A 121 -19.01 -13.77 -5.23
C GLN A 121 -17.75 -12.90 -5.32
N LEU A 122 -17.90 -11.63 -5.70
CA LEU A 122 -16.79 -10.68 -5.78
C LEU A 122 -16.16 -10.39 -4.42
N ARG A 123 -16.98 -10.27 -3.36
CA ARG A 123 -16.48 -10.14 -1.98
C ARG A 123 -15.68 -11.36 -1.54
N ASN A 124 -16.14 -12.57 -1.86
CA ASN A 124 -15.41 -13.78 -1.52
C ASN A 124 -14.02 -13.81 -2.19
N LYS A 125 -13.96 -13.42 -3.48
CA LYS A 125 -12.68 -13.29 -4.20
C LYS A 125 -11.78 -12.23 -3.58
N LEU A 126 -12.33 -11.08 -3.19
CA LEU A 126 -11.56 -10.04 -2.51
C LEU A 126 -10.94 -10.56 -1.21
N ASN A 127 -11.73 -11.26 -0.39
CA ASN A 127 -11.24 -11.86 0.86
C ASN A 127 -10.16 -12.93 0.61
N GLU A 128 -10.29 -13.73 -0.43
CA GLU A 128 -9.28 -14.73 -0.82
C GLU A 128 -7.96 -14.06 -1.21
N VAL A 129 -8.02 -12.99 -2.00
CA VAL A 129 -6.84 -12.18 -2.37
C VAL A 129 -6.20 -11.58 -1.12
N GLU A 130 -6.99 -10.95 -0.24
CA GLU A 130 -6.49 -10.37 1.01
C GLU A 130 -5.80 -11.42 1.89
N ALA A 131 -6.36 -12.62 1.99
CA ALA A 131 -5.75 -13.71 2.75
C ALA A 131 -4.40 -14.16 2.16
N GLU A 132 -4.30 -14.29 0.83
CA GLU A 132 -3.05 -14.68 0.19
C GLU A 132 -1.99 -13.57 0.28
N VAL A 133 -2.39 -12.29 0.20
CA VAL A 133 -1.49 -11.15 0.39
C VAL A 133 -0.92 -11.14 1.81
N ILE A 134 -1.74 -11.38 2.83
CA ILE A 134 -1.28 -11.48 4.22
C ILE A 134 -0.24 -12.61 4.36
N LYS A 135 -0.53 -13.78 3.80
CA LYS A 135 0.37 -14.94 3.82
C LYS A 135 1.70 -14.68 3.10
N GLN A 136 1.68 -13.96 1.97
CA GLN A 136 2.88 -13.55 1.26
C GLN A 136 3.69 -12.50 2.03
N LEU A 137 3.02 -11.55 2.68
CA LEU A 137 3.68 -10.57 3.53
C LEU A 137 4.36 -11.24 4.71
N GLU A 138 3.72 -12.22 5.35
CA GLU A 138 4.31 -12.99 6.45
C GLU A 138 5.51 -13.82 6.01
N SER A 139 5.47 -14.42 4.81
CA SER A 139 6.61 -15.19 4.29
C SER A 139 7.78 -14.30 3.87
N LYS A 140 7.51 -13.12 3.29
CA LYS A 140 8.53 -12.16 2.87
C LYS A 140 9.18 -11.42 4.04
N ARG A 141 8.38 -11.03 5.03
CA ARG A 141 8.80 -10.18 6.14
C ARG A 141 9.39 -10.97 7.31
N GLY A 142 9.24 -12.29 7.31
CA GLY A 142 9.35 -13.08 8.55
C GLY A 142 8.30 -12.63 9.56
N LEU A 143 8.32 -13.16 10.78
CA LEU A 143 7.46 -12.64 11.87
C LEU A 143 7.70 -11.12 11.95
N SER A 144 6.68 -10.31 11.64
CA SER A 144 6.72 -8.86 11.74
C SER A 144 7.36 -8.47 13.06
N SER A 145 8.22 -7.45 13.12
CA SER A 145 8.87 -7.02 14.38
C SER A 145 7.86 -6.80 15.52
N LYS A 146 6.61 -6.45 15.18
CA LYS A 146 5.49 -6.36 16.10
C LYS A 146 5.03 -7.73 16.63
N SER A 147 4.90 -8.73 15.76
CA SER A 147 4.62 -10.12 16.16
C SER A 147 5.78 -10.69 16.98
N GLU A 148 7.01 -10.46 16.57
CA GLU A 148 8.20 -10.91 17.30
C GLU A 148 8.27 -10.30 18.70
N ALA A 149 7.99 -8.99 18.84
CA ALA A 149 7.91 -8.35 20.15
C ALA A 149 6.77 -8.92 21.01
N GLN A 150 5.62 -9.24 20.42
CA GLN A 150 4.51 -9.88 21.11
C GLN A 150 4.85 -11.32 21.54
N ASP A 151 5.47 -12.11 20.67
CA ASP A 151 5.88 -13.49 20.93
C ASP A 151 6.94 -13.56 22.03
N LYS A 152 7.90 -12.62 22.01
CA LYS A 152 8.86 -12.42 23.11
C LYS A 152 8.15 -12.02 24.40
N GLY A 153 7.19 -11.10 24.34
CA GLY A 153 6.37 -10.72 25.50
C GLY A 153 5.59 -11.90 26.10
N ILE A 154 5.00 -12.75 25.28
CA ILE A 154 4.30 -13.98 25.73
C ILE A 154 5.30 -14.95 26.37
N SER A 155 6.47 -15.12 25.76
CA SER A 155 7.53 -15.99 26.28
C SER A 155 8.05 -15.48 27.63
N LEU A 156 8.18 -14.17 27.79
CA LEU A 156 8.55 -13.53 29.05
C LEU A 156 7.53 -13.82 30.16
N LEU A 157 6.23 -13.75 29.86
CA LEU A 157 5.18 -14.07 30.82
C LEU A 157 5.24 -15.54 31.27
N ARG A 158 5.57 -16.46 30.35
CA ARG A 158 5.78 -17.88 30.68
C ARG A 158 6.97 -18.06 31.61
N LEU A 159 8.14 -17.51 31.26
CA LEU A 159 9.33 -17.58 32.11
C LEU A 159 9.09 -16.98 33.50
N ARG A 160 8.30 -15.91 33.59
CA ARG A 160 7.92 -15.31 34.88
C ARG A 160 7.08 -16.27 35.74
N ALA A 161 6.16 -17.01 35.13
CA ALA A 161 5.39 -18.03 35.83
C ALA A 161 6.28 -19.20 36.28
N ASP A 162 7.20 -19.65 35.42
CA ASP A 162 8.16 -20.72 35.74
C ASP A 162 9.11 -20.31 36.87
N LEU A 163 9.57 -19.05 36.87
CA LEU A 163 10.38 -18.48 37.94
C LEU A 163 9.63 -18.50 39.28
N GLN A 164 8.34 -18.13 39.26
CA GLN A 164 7.53 -18.14 40.46
C GLN A 164 7.34 -19.57 41.00
N ASN A 165 7.07 -20.53 40.11
CA ASN A 165 6.99 -21.95 40.44
C ASN A 165 8.32 -22.50 41.00
N ALA A 166 9.46 -22.08 40.45
CA ALA A 166 10.78 -22.47 40.94
C ALA A 166 11.04 -21.97 42.38
N ILE A 167 10.61 -20.74 42.68
CA ILE A 167 10.71 -20.15 44.02
C ILE A 167 9.78 -20.89 44.99
N GLU A 168 8.55 -21.20 44.59
CA GLU A 168 7.58 -21.95 45.41
C GLU A 168 8.08 -23.35 45.75
N ASN A 169 8.84 -23.99 44.85
CA ASN A 169 9.48 -25.29 45.08
C ASN A 169 10.87 -25.19 45.71
N GLU A 170 11.29 -24.01 46.17
CA GLU A 170 12.60 -23.75 46.79
C GLU A 170 13.82 -24.12 45.90
N ASN A 171 13.63 -24.20 44.58
CA ASN A 171 14.69 -24.51 43.63
C ASN A 171 15.38 -23.23 43.13
N TYR A 172 16.24 -22.68 43.98
CA TYR A 172 16.93 -21.41 43.70
C TYR A 172 17.94 -21.50 42.54
N ALA A 173 18.50 -22.68 42.27
CA ALA A 173 19.42 -22.87 41.14
C ALA A 173 18.70 -22.68 39.80
N LEU A 174 17.54 -23.33 39.64
CA LEU A 174 16.69 -23.15 38.46
C LEU A 174 16.15 -21.70 38.36
N ALA A 175 15.76 -21.10 39.49
CA ALA A 175 15.29 -19.72 39.51
C ALA A 175 16.36 -18.71 39.04
N ALA A 176 17.64 -18.97 39.33
CA ALA A 176 18.74 -18.14 38.83
C ALA A 176 18.90 -18.26 37.31
N GLU A 177 18.87 -19.48 36.76
CA GLU A 177 18.92 -19.72 35.32
C GLU A 177 17.76 -19.03 34.58
N ILE A 178 16.54 -19.17 35.10
CA ILE A 178 15.36 -18.52 34.50
C ILE A 178 15.50 -17.00 34.55
N ARG A 179 16.05 -16.43 35.64
CA ARG A 179 16.30 -14.98 35.71
C ARG A 179 17.31 -14.52 34.66
N ASP A 180 18.37 -15.28 34.42
CA ASP A 180 19.36 -14.95 33.38
C ASP A 180 18.73 -15.02 31.98
N GLN A 181 17.90 -16.05 31.73
CA GLN A 181 17.12 -16.18 30.50
C GLN A 181 16.12 -15.03 30.32
N MET A 182 15.42 -14.64 31.38
CA MET A 182 14.52 -13.48 31.36
C MET A 182 15.29 -12.20 31.03
N SER A 183 16.42 -11.95 31.67
CA SER A 183 17.23 -10.73 31.43
C SER A 183 17.68 -10.63 29.97
N LYS A 184 18.10 -11.76 29.37
CA LYS A 184 18.44 -11.82 27.94
C LYS A 184 17.23 -11.54 27.06
N LEU A 185 16.10 -12.19 27.34
CA LEU A 185 14.87 -12.05 26.55
C LEU A 185 14.26 -10.65 26.68
N GLU A 186 14.37 -10.01 27.86
CA GLU A 186 13.98 -8.61 28.08
C GLU A 186 14.79 -7.68 27.19
N ALA A 187 16.12 -7.85 27.13
CA ALA A 187 16.96 -7.05 26.23
C ALA A 187 16.55 -7.22 24.76
N ASP A 188 16.32 -8.46 24.33
CA ASP A 188 15.89 -8.78 22.96
C ASP A 188 14.46 -8.28 22.65
N SER A 189 13.57 -8.25 23.65
CA SER A 189 12.20 -7.75 23.54
C SER A 189 12.16 -6.23 23.48
N LEU A 190 12.96 -5.55 24.31
CA LEU A 190 13.11 -4.09 24.29
C LEU A 190 13.69 -3.63 22.95
N ALA A 191 14.74 -4.30 22.45
CA ALA A 191 15.31 -4.00 21.14
C ALA A 191 14.28 -4.15 20.02
N ALA A 192 13.52 -5.26 20.01
CA ALA A 192 12.45 -5.48 19.04
C ALA A 192 11.32 -4.44 19.15
N SER A 193 10.92 -4.07 20.37
CA SER A 193 9.90 -3.06 20.61
C SER A 193 10.34 -1.67 20.19
N ILE A 194 11.59 -1.30 20.45
CA ILE A 194 12.16 -0.03 19.98
C ILE A 194 12.14 -0.01 18.45
N LYS A 195 12.61 -1.09 17.80
CA LYS A 195 12.59 -1.22 16.34
C LYS A 195 11.18 -1.12 15.74
N ALA A 196 10.19 -1.74 16.39
CA ALA A 196 8.79 -1.64 15.98
C ALA A 196 8.23 -0.22 16.17
N GLN A 197 8.58 0.45 17.27
CA GLN A 197 8.15 1.82 17.52
C GLN A 197 8.79 2.81 16.54
N THR A 198 10.08 2.66 16.22
CA THR A 198 10.74 3.46 15.19
C THR A 198 10.14 3.23 13.81
N PHE A 199 9.68 2.01 13.51
CA PHE A 199 8.97 1.70 12.28
C PHE A 199 7.63 2.46 12.21
N GLU A 200 6.87 2.49 13.31
CA GLU A 200 5.58 3.22 13.37
C GLU A 200 5.77 4.76 13.34
N GLN A 201 6.87 5.27 13.92
CA GLN A 201 7.17 6.70 13.99
C GLN A 201 8.15 7.20 12.92
N ALA A 202 8.39 6.41 11.87
CA ALA A 202 9.34 6.78 10.84
C ALA A 202 8.97 8.13 10.19
N GLN A 203 9.96 9.03 10.19
CA GLN A 203 9.88 10.31 9.50
C GLN A 203 10.30 10.09 8.06
N PHE A 204 9.46 10.56 7.14
CA PHE A 204 9.69 10.49 5.70
C PHE A 204 9.96 11.90 5.21
N GLU A 205 11.06 12.09 4.49
CA GLU A 205 11.39 13.38 3.89
C GLU A 205 10.43 13.75 2.76
N PHE A 206 9.93 12.74 2.04
CA PHE A 206 9.06 12.93 0.88
C PHE A 206 7.62 12.46 1.15
N ARG A 207 6.68 13.04 0.39
CA ARG A 207 5.24 12.77 0.50
C ARG A 207 4.76 11.82 -0.60
N LEU A 208 3.67 11.10 -0.33
CA LEU A 208 2.95 10.36 -1.38
C LEU A 208 2.42 11.31 -2.45
N GLY A 209 2.66 10.95 -3.71
CA GLY A 209 2.29 11.76 -4.88
C GLY A 209 3.27 12.88 -5.20
N GLN A 210 4.31 13.09 -4.38
CA GLN A 210 5.33 14.09 -4.66
C GLN A 210 6.18 13.68 -5.87
N LYS A 211 6.45 14.65 -6.75
CA LYS A 211 7.43 14.48 -7.83
C LYS A 211 8.84 14.56 -7.28
N VAL A 212 9.71 13.65 -7.70
CA VAL A 212 11.10 13.54 -7.27
C VAL A 212 12.01 13.29 -8.46
N ARG A 213 13.30 13.58 -8.27
CA ARG A 213 14.36 13.26 -9.22
C ARG A 213 15.40 12.38 -8.58
N HIS A 214 15.88 11.38 -9.31
CA HIS A 214 16.96 10.54 -8.82
C HIS A 214 18.31 11.26 -8.84
N LYS A 215 19.07 11.23 -7.75
CA LYS A 215 20.35 11.96 -7.59
C LYS A 215 21.45 11.49 -8.55
N LYS A 216 21.60 10.18 -8.71
CA LYS A 216 22.63 9.55 -9.57
C LYS A 216 22.19 9.45 -11.04
N PHE A 217 21.06 8.80 -11.28
CA PHE A 217 20.54 8.52 -12.63
C PHE A 217 19.75 9.66 -13.26
N GLY A 218 19.30 10.66 -12.49
CA GLY A 218 18.69 11.87 -13.03
C GLY A 218 17.26 11.74 -13.55
N TYR A 219 16.66 10.54 -13.54
CA TYR A 219 15.28 10.32 -14.01
C TYR A 219 14.25 11.01 -13.10
N ARG A 220 13.11 11.35 -13.69
CA ARG A 220 11.96 11.94 -13.00
C ARG A 220 10.98 10.84 -12.60
N GLY A 221 10.41 10.98 -11.41
CA GLY A 221 9.46 10.01 -10.90
C GLY A 221 8.46 10.60 -9.91
N VAL A 222 7.46 9.80 -9.56
CA VAL A 222 6.41 10.13 -8.60
C VAL A 222 6.36 9.05 -7.54
N ILE A 223 6.36 9.46 -6.28
CA ILE A 223 6.27 8.53 -5.15
C ILE A 223 4.85 7.97 -5.06
N CYS A 224 4.71 6.65 -5.15
CA CYS A 224 3.44 5.94 -4.98
C CYS A 224 3.39 5.05 -3.75
N GLY A 225 4.54 4.75 -3.14
CA GLY A 225 4.62 3.94 -1.93
C GLY A 225 5.83 4.32 -1.08
N MET A 226 5.77 3.95 0.20
CA MET A 226 6.80 4.28 1.17
C MET A 226 6.89 3.20 2.24
N ASP A 227 8.11 2.74 2.50
CA ASP A 227 8.44 1.79 3.55
C ASP A 227 9.48 2.42 4.47
N PRO A 228 9.37 2.29 5.79
CA PRO A 228 10.32 2.92 6.71
C PRO A 228 11.67 2.20 6.80
N VAL A 229 11.75 0.96 6.30
CA VAL A 229 12.97 0.16 6.15
C VAL A 229 12.89 -0.60 4.84
N CYS A 230 14.03 -1.09 4.34
CA CYS A 230 14.05 -1.92 3.14
C CYS A 230 13.21 -3.20 3.32
N CYS A 231 12.18 -3.37 2.49
CA CYS A 231 11.30 -4.53 2.50
C CYS A 231 11.62 -5.52 1.36
N GLU A 232 12.77 -5.37 0.70
CA GLU A 232 13.17 -6.20 -0.43
C GLU A 232 13.98 -7.43 -0.06
N THR A 233 14.07 -8.36 -1.01
CA THR A 233 14.87 -9.57 -0.87
C THR A 233 16.36 -9.26 -0.75
N SER A 234 17.11 -10.12 -0.05
CA SER A 234 18.56 -9.96 0.11
C SER A 234 19.31 -9.95 -1.22
N SER A 235 18.87 -10.77 -2.19
CA SER A 235 19.42 -10.77 -3.54
C SER A 235 19.21 -9.44 -4.27
N TRP A 236 18.04 -8.80 -4.10
CA TRP A 236 17.81 -7.47 -4.64
C TRP A 236 18.69 -6.43 -3.94
N MET A 237 18.81 -6.49 -2.61
CA MET A 237 19.67 -5.57 -1.84
C MET A 237 21.14 -5.64 -2.25
N GLU A 238 21.65 -6.84 -2.54
CA GLU A 238 23.00 -7.05 -3.08
C GLU A 238 23.15 -6.41 -4.46
N ASN A 239 22.20 -6.67 -5.37
CA ASN A 239 22.22 -6.09 -6.72
C ASN A 239 22.15 -4.56 -6.69
N ALA A 240 21.24 -3.99 -5.89
CA ALA A 240 21.06 -2.57 -5.66
C ALA A 240 22.18 -1.93 -4.83
N ASN A 241 23.18 -2.70 -4.40
CA ASN A 241 24.32 -2.25 -3.61
C ASN A 241 23.89 -1.49 -2.33
N VAL A 242 22.82 -1.95 -1.67
CA VAL A 242 22.26 -1.33 -0.46
C VAL A 242 23.31 -1.20 0.65
N ASN A 243 24.24 -2.15 0.73
CA ASN A 243 25.33 -2.15 1.73
C ASN A 243 26.38 -1.04 1.49
N GLN A 244 26.42 -0.44 0.30
CA GLN A 244 27.34 0.68 -0.03
C GLN A 244 26.70 2.05 0.26
N LEU A 245 25.40 2.08 0.57
CA LEU A 245 24.67 3.29 0.95
C LEU A 245 25.12 3.79 2.33
N THR A 246 25.03 5.10 2.56
CA THR A 246 25.52 5.68 3.81
C THR A 246 24.67 5.29 5.01
N ARG A 247 23.35 5.17 4.79
CA ARG A 247 22.38 4.75 5.82
C ARG A 247 21.98 3.26 5.72
N GLY A 248 22.49 2.53 4.73
CA GLY A 248 22.18 1.11 4.54
C GLY A 248 20.68 0.82 4.36
N SER A 249 20.21 -0.31 4.90
CA SER A 249 18.81 -0.77 4.83
C SER A 249 17.88 -0.15 5.88
N ASP A 250 18.43 0.48 6.93
CA ASP A 250 17.69 1.03 8.07
C ASP A 250 17.20 2.48 7.83
N GLN A 251 16.96 2.82 6.56
CA GLN A 251 16.40 4.09 6.13
C GLN A 251 15.06 3.88 5.41
N PRO A 252 14.25 4.94 5.25
CA PRO A 252 13.06 4.87 4.42
C PRO A 252 13.41 4.57 2.95
N TYR A 253 12.58 3.72 2.34
CA TYR A 253 12.59 3.41 0.92
C TYR A 253 11.26 3.84 0.30
N TYR A 254 11.32 4.25 -0.96
CA TYR A 254 10.17 4.72 -1.71
C TYR A 254 9.96 3.85 -2.94
N GLN A 255 8.69 3.56 -3.22
CA GLN A 255 8.25 3.02 -4.50
C GLN A 255 7.99 4.21 -5.42
N VAL A 256 8.74 4.32 -6.50
CA VAL A 256 8.71 5.46 -7.41
C VAL A 256 8.32 4.99 -8.80
N LEU A 257 7.26 5.61 -9.34
CA LEU A 257 6.89 5.46 -10.74
C LEU A 257 7.80 6.37 -11.56
N VAL A 258 8.47 5.83 -12.57
CA VAL A 258 9.37 6.61 -13.43
C VAL A 258 8.60 7.09 -14.66
N ASP A 259 8.92 8.28 -15.15
CA ASP A 259 8.31 8.82 -16.36
C ASP A 259 8.72 8.01 -17.60
N LEU A 260 7.76 7.58 -18.41
CA LEU A 260 8.01 6.81 -19.62
C LEU A 260 8.86 7.56 -20.67
N HIS A 261 8.85 8.90 -20.62
CA HIS A 261 9.68 9.72 -21.51
C HIS A 261 11.17 9.69 -21.14
N GLU A 262 11.50 9.40 -19.89
CA GLU A 262 12.89 9.31 -19.42
C GLU A 262 13.46 7.91 -19.68
N ASP A 263 12.73 6.87 -19.28
CA ASP A 263 13.12 5.48 -19.49
C ASP A 263 11.90 4.58 -19.69
N PRO A 264 11.60 4.14 -20.93
CA PRO A 264 10.42 3.33 -21.20
C PRO A 264 10.51 1.90 -20.64
N ASN A 265 11.70 1.44 -20.26
CA ASN A 265 11.93 0.09 -19.73
C ASN A 265 11.88 0.03 -18.21
N LEU A 266 11.95 1.19 -17.54
CA LEU A 266 11.95 1.31 -16.09
C LEU A 266 10.61 1.91 -15.65
N LEU A 267 9.65 1.07 -15.29
CA LEU A 267 8.32 1.53 -14.86
C LEU A 267 8.29 1.88 -13.36
N VAL A 268 8.73 0.93 -12.54
CA VAL A 268 8.68 1.01 -11.08
C VAL A 268 10.08 0.76 -10.53
N THR A 269 10.50 1.66 -9.65
CA THR A 269 11.78 1.59 -8.94
C THR A 269 11.55 1.56 -7.44
N TYR A 270 12.47 0.90 -6.73
CA TYR A 270 12.51 0.92 -5.27
C TYR A 270 13.82 1.59 -4.83
N VAL A 271 13.68 2.77 -4.24
CA VAL A 271 14.80 3.72 -4.11
C VAL A 271 14.94 4.15 -2.65
N PRO A 272 16.17 4.17 -2.09
CA PRO A 272 16.40 4.71 -0.75
C PRO A 272 16.18 6.23 -0.72
N GLU A 273 15.78 6.76 0.44
CA GLU A 273 15.57 8.19 0.65
C GLU A 273 16.76 9.05 0.24
N GLU A 274 17.99 8.63 0.57
CA GLU A 274 19.21 9.39 0.27
C GLU A 274 19.54 9.54 -1.23
N SER A 275 18.91 8.73 -2.08
CA SER A 275 19.07 8.76 -3.53
C SER A 275 18.07 9.67 -4.23
N LEU A 276 17.09 10.22 -3.52
CA LEU A 276 16.06 11.09 -4.08
C LEU A 276 16.35 12.57 -3.81
N LEU A 277 15.91 13.42 -4.72
CA LEU A 277 15.96 14.87 -4.60
C LEU A 277 14.57 15.45 -4.88
N ALA A 278 14.16 16.40 -4.05
CA ALA A 278 13.00 17.23 -4.34
C ALA A 278 13.36 18.21 -5.47
N PRO A 279 12.47 18.44 -6.46
CA PRO A 279 12.71 19.44 -7.47
C PRO A 279 12.74 20.84 -6.83
N GLU A 280 13.67 21.69 -7.28
CA GLU A 280 13.83 23.07 -6.76
C GLU A 280 12.61 23.95 -7.08
N GLU A 281 11.99 23.71 -8.23
CA GLU A 281 10.79 24.40 -8.70
C GLU A 281 9.63 23.41 -8.89
N PRO A 282 8.37 23.87 -8.75
CA PRO A 282 7.20 23.04 -9.00
C PRO A 282 7.20 22.51 -10.44
N ASP A 283 7.47 21.22 -10.61
CA ASP A 283 7.48 20.57 -11.93
C ASP A 283 6.05 20.34 -12.42
N LYS A 284 5.58 21.25 -13.28
CA LYS A 284 4.27 21.15 -13.96
C LYS A 284 4.35 20.42 -15.31
N ALA A 285 5.50 19.85 -15.66
CA ALA A 285 5.64 19.10 -16.90
C ALA A 285 4.71 17.89 -16.92
N ARG A 286 4.36 17.49 -18.14
CA ARG A 286 3.60 16.28 -18.40
C ARG A 286 4.39 15.07 -17.92
N PHE A 287 3.71 14.20 -17.18
CA PHE A 287 4.24 12.96 -16.66
C PHE A 287 3.36 11.83 -17.18
N GLU A 288 3.95 10.84 -17.84
CA GLU A 288 3.22 9.72 -18.43
C GLU A 288 3.66 8.41 -17.80
N HIS A 289 2.70 7.72 -17.20
CA HIS A 289 2.91 6.39 -16.67
C HIS A 289 1.56 5.64 -16.64
N PRO A 290 1.52 4.33 -16.99
CA PRO A 290 0.29 3.55 -17.03
C PRO A 290 -0.42 3.51 -15.68
N TYR A 291 0.32 3.59 -14.57
CA TYR A 291 -0.25 3.49 -13.22
C TYR A 291 -0.80 4.81 -12.67
N THR A 292 -0.53 5.92 -13.35
CA THR A 292 -0.93 7.25 -12.86
C THR A 292 -2.45 7.39 -12.74
N SER A 293 -3.20 6.85 -13.71
CA SER A 293 -4.65 7.02 -13.83
C SER A 293 -5.46 6.38 -12.70
N PHE A 294 -4.91 5.36 -12.02
CA PHE A 294 -5.61 4.67 -10.94
C PHE A 294 -5.04 4.95 -9.55
N LEU A 295 -3.77 5.36 -9.44
CA LEU A 295 -3.16 5.71 -8.15
C LEU A 295 -3.44 7.16 -7.75
N PHE A 296 -3.69 8.04 -8.72
CA PHE A 296 -3.85 9.46 -8.50
C PHE A 296 -5.13 10.00 -9.13
N LEU A 297 -5.77 10.94 -8.43
CA LEU A 297 -7.00 11.61 -8.90
C LEU A 297 -6.71 12.74 -9.89
N GLY A 298 -5.49 13.29 -9.85
CA GLY A 298 -5.07 14.46 -10.63
C GLY A 298 -3.79 15.06 -10.04
N MET A 299 -3.47 16.28 -10.47
CA MET A 299 -2.36 17.06 -9.94
C MET A 299 -2.87 18.26 -9.13
N ASP A 300 -2.12 18.68 -8.13
CA ASP A 300 -2.33 19.91 -7.38
C ASP A 300 -1.79 21.12 -8.18
N SER A 301 -2.10 22.33 -7.71
CA SER A 301 -1.57 23.62 -8.14
C SER A 301 -0.03 23.67 -8.18
N ALA A 302 0.63 22.93 -7.30
CA ALA A 302 2.09 22.77 -7.26
C ALA A 302 2.66 21.77 -8.29
N GLY A 303 1.81 21.00 -8.98
CA GLY A 303 2.24 19.97 -9.95
C GLY A 303 2.45 18.58 -9.35
N ASP A 304 2.39 18.42 -8.02
CA ASP A 304 2.39 17.13 -7.33
C ASP A 304 1.07 16.36 -7.57
N PHE A 305 1.13 15.03 -7.53
CA PHE A 305 -0.05 14.19 -7.72
C PHE A 305 -0.86 14.04 -6.42
N ILE A 306 -2.19 13.96 -6.56
CA ILE A 306 -3.12 13.78 -5.45
C ILE A 306 -3.46 12.28 -5.33
N PRO A 307 -2.98 11.56 -4.31
CA PRO A 307 -3.21 10.13 -4.17
C PRO A 307 -4.67 9.80 -3.85
N VAL A 308 -5.16 8.67 -4.39
CA VAL A 308 -6.49 8.13 -4.05
C VAL A 308 -6.59 7.82 -2.55
N LYS A 309 -7.82 7.86 -2.02
CA LYS A 309 -8.08 7.67 -0.58
C LYS A 309 -7.50 6.35 -0.06
N GLN A 310 -7.67 5.27 -0.82
CA GLN A 310 -7.21 3.93 -0.45
C GLN A 310 -5.67 3.85 -0.35
N LEU A 311 -4.95 4.56 -1.22
CA LEU A 311 -3.49 4.60 -1.18
C LEU A 311 -3.00 5.37 0.05
N ARG A 312 -3.70 6.46 0.40
CA ARG A 312 -3.44 7.22 1.64
C ARG A 312 -3.71 6.40 2.89
N GLU A 313 -4.78 5.62 2.90
CA GLU A 313 -5.12 4.71 4.00
C GLU A 313 -4.09 3.59 4.14
N LYS A 314 -3.62 2.99 3.02
CA LYS A 314 -2.57 1.95 3.01
C LYS A 314 -1.31 2.38 3.78
N TYR A 315 -0.88 3.62 3.59
CA TYR A 315 0.33 4.17 4.22
C TYR A 315 0.05 5.08 5.42
N ASN A 316 -1.21 5.18 5.87
CA ASN A 316 -1.65 6.05 6.96
C ASN A 316 -1.18 7.52 6.81
N ARG A 317 -1.32 8.09 5.60
CA ARG A 317 -0.91 9.47 5.29
C ARG A 317 -2.11 10.39 5.08
N PRO A 318 -2.08 11.63 5.63
CA PRO A 318 -3.14 12.59 5.39
C PRO A 318 -3.16 13.05 3.93
N ARG A 319 -4.27 13.65 3.51
CA ARG A 319 -4.30 14.39 2.25
C ARG A 319 -3.40 15.62 2.39
N HIS A 320 -2.52 15.85 1.43
CA HIS A 320 -1.85 17.14 1.31
C HIS A 320 -2.76 18.11 0.55
N GLU A 321 -2.89 19.32 1.07
CA GLU A 321 -3.58 20.43 0.42
C GLU A 321 -2.57 21.57 0.32
N VAL A 322 -2.26 22.02 -0.90
CA VAL A 322 -1.45 23.22 -1.08
C VAL A 322 -2.21 24.42 -0.49
N PRO A 323 -1.56 25.28 0.30
CA PRO A 323 -2.19 26.49 0.81
C PRO A 323 -2.78 27.32 -0.33
N TYR A 324 -4.09 27.61 -0.25
CA TYR A 324 -4.76 28.49 -1.20
C TYR A 324 -4.18 29.91 -1.07
N ASP A 325 -3.48 30.40 -2.09
CA ASP A 325 -3.11 31.81 -2.19
C ASP A 325 -4.21 32.58 -2.96
N PRO A 326 -5.00 33.43 -2.28
CA PRO A 326 -6.06 34.22 -2.93
C PRO A 326 -5.57 35.24 -3.96
N LYS A 327 -4.26 35.33 -4.23
CA LYS A 327 -3.68 36.21 -5.26
C LYS A 327 -3.77 35.65 -6.68
N ASP A 328 -3.86 34.32 -6.86
CA ASP A 328 -3.90 33.71 -8.19
C ASP A 328 -5.20 34.04 -8.96
N ASP A 329 -6.28 34.36 -8.25
CA ASP A 329 -7.57 34.75 -8.85
C ASP A 329 -7.63 36.23 -9.30
N LYS A 330 -6.67 37.09 -8.90
CA LYS A 330 -6.71 38.53 -9.22
C LYS A 330 -6.11 38.91 -10.58
N THR A 331 -5.47 37.96 -11.27
CA THR A 331 -4.86 38.20 -12.59
C THR A 331 -5.81 38.00 -13.77
N GLY A 332 -7.07 37.59 -13.53
CA GLY A 332 -8.02 37.21 -14.58
C GLY A 332 -9.10 38.23 -14.93
N ASN A 333 -9.09 39.44 -14.36
CA ASN A 333 -10.21 40.37 -14.54
C ASN A 333 -9.73 41.82 -14.67
N ASP A 334 -8.98 42.12 -15.73
CA ASP A 334 -8.82 43.45 -16.32
C ASP A 334 -8.34 43.30 -17.77
N ALA A 335 -9.28 43.18 -18.70
CA ALA A 335 -9.08 43.42 -20.15
C ALA A 335 -10.41 43.79 -20.82
#